data_AF-A0A0F5P7K1-F1
#
_entry.id   AF-A0A0F5P7K1-F1
#
_cell.length_a   1.000
_cell.length_b   1.000
_cell.length_c   1.000
_cell.angle_alpha   90.00
_cell.angle_beta   90.00
_cell.angle_gamma   90.00
#
_symmetry.space_group_name_H-M   'P 1'
#
loop_
_entity.id
_entity.type
_entity.pdbx_description
1 polymer ?
#
loop_
_entity_poly.entity_id
_entity_poly.type
_entity_poly.pdbx_seq_one_letter_code
_entity_poly.pdbx_strand_id
1 'polypeptide(L)'
;MPITLGPPHADSSRRCFHASIDGRRALIELDNGAVFKLAERGGGRSLAAMLDKKQPQIIDAAQRLVEKGHFAERDGALEIVVTALDL
;
A
#
# COMPACT_ATOMS: atom_id res chain seq x y z
N MET A 1 7.43 5.94 -12.48
CA MET A 1 6.18 6.74 -12.51
C MET A 1 5.95 7.26 -11.09
N PRO A 2 5.70 8.56 -10.86
CA PRO A 2 5.57 9.06 -9.49
C PRO A 2 4.26 8.54 -8.86
N ILE A 3 4.38 7.87 -7.71
CA ILE A 3 3.26 7.45 -6.87
C ILE A 3 3.11 8.46 -5.74
N THR A 4 1.91 8.98 -5.54
CA THR A 4 1.55 9.79 -4.37
C THR A 4 0.55 9.00 -3.53
N LEU A 5 0.90 8.68 -2.28
CA LEU A 5 -0.04 8.08 -1.33
C LEU A 5 -0.89 9.17 -0.69
N GLY A 6 -2.19 8.90 -0.60
CA GLY A 6 -3.10 9.55 0.33
C GLY A 6 -3.01 8.92 1.72
N PRO A 7 -3.77 9.43 2.70
CA PRO A 7 -3.79 8.87 4.04
C PRO A 7 -4.27 7.40 4.01
N PRO A 8 -3.80 6.56 4.95
CA PRO A 8 -4.33 5.21 5.10
C PRO A 8 -5.84 5.27 5.32
N HIS A 9 -6.56 4.30 4.74
CA HIS A 9 -8.02 4.27 4.81
C HIS A 9 -8.46 4.27 6.30
N ALA A 10 -9.39 5.15 6.65
CA ALA A 10 -9.79 5.39 8.04
C ALA A 10 -10.50 4.18 8.68
N ASP A 11 -11.09 3.33 7.85
CA ASP A 11 -11.61 2.03 8.28
C ASP A 11 -10.45 1.08 8.62
N SER A 12 -10.24 0.84 9.92
CA SER A 12 -9.21 -0.04 10.47
C SER A 12 -9.23 -1.48 9.94
N SER A 13 -10.33 -1.91 9.29
CA SER A 13 -10.43 -3.22 8.67
C SER A 13 -9.74 -3.29 7.29
N ARG A 14 -9.59 -2.15 6.60
CA ARG A 14 -9.01 -2.07 5.26
C ARG A 14 -7.58 -1.56 5.32
N ARG A 15 -6.64 -2.45 5.00
CA ARG A 15 -5.21 -2.18 4.99
C ARG A 15 -4.79 -1.61 3.64
N CYS A 16 -5.43 -0.51 3.25
CA CYS A 16 -5.21 0.10 1.95
C CYS A 16 -4.95 1.60 2.03
N PHE A 17 -4.32 2.10 0.97
CA PHE A 17 -4.08 3.51 0.72
C PHE A 17 -4.76 3.89 -0.59
N HIS A 18 -5.46 5.01 -0.60
CA HIS A 18 -5.72 5.70 -1.85
C HIS A 18 -4.40 6.27 -2.36
N ALA A 19 -4.17 6.18 -3.67
CA ALA A 19 -2.98 6.71 -4.29
C ALA A 19 -3.33 7.35 -5.63
N SER A 20 -2.39 8.16 -6.13
CA SER A 20 -2.40 8.65 -7.51
C SER A 20 -1.12 8.18 -8.19
N ILE A 21 -1.25 7.57 -9.36
CA ILE A 21 -0.13 7.09 -10.17
C ILE A 21 -0.30 7.69 -11.55
N ASP A 22 0.60 8.61 -11.90
CA ASP A 22 0.56 9.32 -13.18
C ASP A 22 -0.81 10.01 -13.44
N GLY A 23 -1.39 10.59 -12.40
CA GLY A 23 -2.70 11.25 -12.45
C GLY A 23 -3.91 10.30 -12.46
N ARG A 24 -3.69 8.98 -12.50
CA ARG A 24 -4.76 7.97 -12.38
C ARG A 24 -4.99 7.63 -10.93
N ARG A 25 -6.25 7.44 -10.56
CA ARG A 25 -6.63 6.93 -9.23
C ARG A 25 -6.09 5.52 -9.07
N ALA A 26 -5.53 5.24 -7.90
CA ALA A 26 -5.05 3.93 -7.53
C ALA A 26 -5.45 3.58 -6.09
N LEU A 27 -5.49 2.29 -5.83
CA LEU A 27 -5.66 1.70 -4.52
C LEU A 27 -4.50 0.74 -4.30
N ILE A 28 -3.75 0.96 -3.22
CA ILE A 28 -2.67 0.07 -2.80
C ILE A 28 -3.18 -0.68 -1.58
N GLU A 29 -3.37 -1.99 -1.71
CA GLU A 29 -3.78 -2.89 -0.63
C GLU A 29 -2.57 -3.66 -0.10
N LEU A 30 -2.52 -3.85 1.22
CA LEU A 30 -1.54 -4.70 1.88
C LEU A 30 -2.21 -6.01 2.32
N ASP A 31 -1.67 -7.12 1.87
CA ASP A 31 -2.11 -8.43 2.34
C ASP A 31 -1.78 -8.64 3.84
N ASN A 32 -2.27 -9.75 4.41
CA ASN A 32 -1.98 -10.07 5.81
C ASN A 32 -0.48 -10.19 6.06
N GLY A 33 0.25 -10.85 5.16
CA GLY A 33 1.68 -11.09 5.30
C GLY A 33 2.49 -9.80 5.31
N ALA A 34 2.16 -8.86 4.44
CA ALA A 34 2.76 -7.55 4.32
C ALA A 34 2.58 -6.78 5.63
N VAL A 35 1.35 -6.75 6.16
CA VAL A 35 1.09 -6.10 7.45
C VAL A 35 1.84 -6.77 8.59
N PHE A 36 1.91 -8.10 8.64
CA PHE A 36 2.72 -8.80 9.63
C PHE A 36 4.22 -8.50 9.49
N LYS A 37 4.74 -8.35 8.27
CA LYS A 37 6.15 -8.04 8.01
C LYS A 37 6.49 -6.60 8.38
N LEU A 38 5.55 -5.67 8.17
CA LEU A 38 5.70 -4.25 8.53
C LEU A 38 5.50 -4.00 10.02
N ALA A 39 4.66 -4.81 10.68
CA ALA A 39 4.51 -4.83 12.12
C ALA A 39 5.80 -5.33 12.76
N GLU A 40 6.65 -4.41 13.21
CA GLU A 40 7.79 -4.74 14.08
C GLU A 40 7.27 -5.58 15.26
N ARG A 41 7.99 -6.66 15.61
CA ARG A 41 7.73 -7.49 16.82
C ARG A 41 7.88 -6.61 18.06
N GLY A 42 6.87 -5.81 18.39
CA GLY A 42 7.00 -4.77 19.39
C GLY A 42 5.82 -3.80 19.41
N GLY A 43 4.76 -4.22 20.10
CA GLY A 43 3.90 -3.35 20.92
C GLY A 43 2.96 -2.40 20.20
N GLY A 44 1.66 -2.70 20.28
CA GLY A 44 0.55 -1.77 20.60
C GLY A 44 0.35 -0.48 19.80
N ARG A 45 1.15 -0.19 18.77
CA ARG A 45 0.96 1.00 17.92
C ARG A 45 -0.24 0.78 17.00
N SER A 46 -1.07 1.81 16.87
CA SER A 46 -2.19 1.81 15.93
C SER A 46 -1.68 1.49 14.52
N LEU A 47 -2.37 0.58 13.83
CA LEU A 47 -2.10 0.16 12.45
C LEU A 47 -1.82 1.38 11.56
N ALA A 48 -2.61 2.45 11.68
CA ALA A 48 -2.44 3.68 10.92
C ALA A 48 -1.06 4.35 11.12
N ALA A 49 -0.56 4.42 12.35
CA ALA A 49 0.75 5.03 12.64
C ALA A 49 1.92 4.18 12.12
N MET A 50 1.76 2.85 12.14
CA MET A 50 2.75 1.94 11.57
C MET A 50 2.76 2.02 10.04
N LEU A 51 1.58 2.09 9.42
CA LEU A 51 1.42 2.33 7.99
C LEU A 51 2.00 3.66 7.55
N ASP A 52 1.79 4.73 8.31
CA ASP A 52 2.36 6.05 8.05
C ASP A 52 3.89 6.03 8.06
N LYS A 53 4.50 5.45 9.11
CA LYS A 53 5.97 5.28 9.22
C LYS A 53 6.54 4.45 8.04
N LYS A 54 5.77 3.48 7.53
CA LYS A 54 6.20 2.55 6.48
C LYS A 54 5.81 3.01 5.07
N GLN A 55 5.20 4.18 4.90
CA GLN A 55 4.81 4.71 3.59
C GLN A 55 5.94 4.67 2.54
N PRO A 56 7.19 5.06 2.84
CA PRO A 56 8.26 5.01 1.83
C PRO A 56 8.50 3.60 1.28
N GLN A 57 8.51 2.58 2.16
CA GLN A 57 8.70 1.19 1.76
C GLN A 57 7.51 0.66 0.93
N ILE A 58 6.30 1.11 1.27
CA ILE A 58 5.08 0.74 0.54
C ILE A 58 5.05 1.39 -0.85
N ILE A 59 5.48 2.64 -0.96
CA ILE A 59 5.62 3.36 -2.25
C ILE A 59 6.60 2.62 -3.15
N ASP A 60 7.79 2.28 -2.63
CA ASP A 60 8.82 1.57 -3.40
C ASP A 60 8.31 0.20 -3.88
N ALA A 61 7.62 -0.55 -3.02
CA ALA A 61 7.01 -1.82 -3.39
C ALA A 61 5.94 -1.65 -4.48
N ALA A 62 5.01 -0.72 -4.29
CA ALA A 62 3.95 -0.44 -5.26
C ALA A 62 4.51 0.03 -6.61
N GLN A 63 5.57 0.85 -6.60
CA GLN A 63 6.20 1.32 -7.83
C GLN A 63 6.84 0.17 -8.61
N ARG A 64 7.56 -0.73 -7.92
CA ARG A 64 8.13 -1.93 -8.56
C ARG A 64 7.06 -2.85 -9.13
N LEU A 65 5.91 -2.98 -8.47
CA LEU A 65 4.79 -3.79 -8.96
C LEU A 65 4.19 -3.18 -10.23
N VAL A 66 3.99 -1.85 -10.25
CA VAL A 66 3.50 -1.14 -11.44
C VAL A 66 4.46 -1.27 -12.60
N GLU A 67 5.76 -1.09 -12.37
CA GLU A 67 6.80 -1.23 -13.41
C GLU A 67 6.85 -2.64 -14.00
N LYS A 68 6.47 -3.66 -13.24
CA LYS A 68 6.36 -5.06 -13.69
C LYS A 68 5.00 -5.42 -14.29
N GLY A 69 4.04 -4.51 -14.31
CA GLY A 69 2.67 -4.78 -14.76
C GLY A 69 1.83 -5.62 -13.79
N HIS A 70 2.21 -5.68 -12.51
CA HIS A 70 1.47 -6.40 -11.47
C HIS A 70 0.43 -5.49 -10.80
N PHE A 71 -0.65 -5.23 -11.55
CA PHE A 71 -1.82 -4.50 -11.05
C PHE A 71 -3.08 -4.98 -11.79
N ALA A 72 -4.24 -4.74 -11.20
CA ALA A 72 -5.53 -4.87 -11.85
C ALA A 72 -6.11 -3.48 -12.14
N GLU A 73 -7.00 -3.40 -13.12
CA GLU A 73 -7.80 -2.19 -13.35
C GLU A 73 -9.26 -2.49 -13.02
N ARG A 74 -9.83 -1.71 -12.11
CA ARG A 74 -11.21 -1.86 -11.64
C ARG A 74 -11.86 -0.50 -11.46
N ASP A 75 -13.04 -0.31 -12.03
CA ASP A 75 -13.82 0.94 -11.93
C ASP A 75 -13.00 2.21 -12.33
N GLY A 76 -12.07 2.05 -13.29
CA GLY A 76 -11.18 3.11 -13.76
C GLY A 76 -10.09 3.51 -12.75
N ALA A 77 -9.81 2.66 -11.76
CA ALA A 77 -8.71 2.80 -10.82
C ALA A 77 -7.74 1.61 -10.91
N LEU A 78 -6.47 1.86 -10.64
CA LEU A 78 -5.45 0.82 -10.55
C LEU A 78 -5.47 0.18 -9.16
N GLU A 79 -5.68 -1.12 -9.08
CA GLU A 79 -5.58 -1.89 -7.84
C GLU A 79 -4.24 -2.63 -7.80
N ILE A 80 -3.46 -2.35 -6.76
CA ILE A 80 -2.14 -2.93 -6.53
C ILE A 80 -2.18 -3.64 -5.19
N VAL A 81 -1.80 -4.92 -5.17
CA VAL A 81 -1.70 -5.70 -3.93
C VAL A 81 -0.22 -5.88 -3.61
N VAL A 82 0.21 -5.33 -2.48
CA VAL A 82 1.54 -5.49 -1.93
C VAL A 82 1.52 -6.63 -0.92
N THR A 83 2.40 -7.60 -1.12
CA THR A 83 2.53 -8.78 -0.26
C THR A 83 3.80 -8.74 0.58
N ALA A 84 3.94 -9.69 1.50
CA ALA A 84 5.18 -9.88 2.25
C ALA A 84 6.41 -10.10 1.36
N LEU A 85 6.25 -10.58 0.13
CA LEU A 85 7.34 -10.85 -0.81
C LEU A 85 7.85 -9.58 -1.49
N ASP A 86 7.01 -8.54 -1.54
CA ASP A 86 7.31 -7.28 -2.23
C ASP A 86 7.99 -6.25 -1.32
N LEU A 87 7.95 -6.48 -0.01
CA LEU A 87 8.44 -5.58 1.04
C LEU A 87 9.85 -5.91 1.53
#